data_AF-A0A1H1HTK0-F1
#
_entry.id   AF-A0A1H1HTK0-F1
#
_cell.length_a   1.000
_cell.length_b   1.000
_cell.length_c   1.000
_cell.angle_alpha   90.00
_cell.angle_beta   90.00
_cell.angle_gamma   90.00
#
_symmetry.space_group_name_H-M   'P 1'
#
loop_
_entity.id
_entity.type
_entity.pdbx_description
1 polymer ?
#
loop_
_entity_poly.entity_id
_entity_poly.type
_entity_poly.pdbx_seq_one_letter_code
_entity_poly.pdbx_strand_id
1 'polypeptide(L)' 'MKPAYVCSRCEEEIPRDVYECPHCGYNPKSIVWRIGIGALVFGTGIAFISPPIGLFGVFVGILAVGGSYLATPAS' A
#
# COMPACT_ATOMS: atom_id res chain seq x y z
N MET A 1 2.80 29.38 -6.80
CA MET A 1 2.50 28.32 -5.83
C MET A 1 2.19 27.05 -6.63
N LYS A 2 2.98 25.99 -6.48
CA LYS A 2 2.84 24.74 -7.27
C LYS A 2 1.80 23.83 -6.58
N PRO A 3 1.00 23.07 -7.35
CA PRO A 3 -0.11 22.29 -6.81
C PRO A 3 0.39 21.21 -5.85
N ALA A 4 0.13 21.40 -4.55
CA ALA A 4 0.27 20.39 -3.51
C ALA A 4 -0.69 19.22 -3.80
N TYR A 5 -0.25 18.00 -3.54
CA TYR A 5 -1.15 16.84 -3.55
C TYR A 5 -1.48 16.48 -2.11
N VAL A 6 -2.70 16.00 -1.89
CA VAL A 6 -3.18 15.60 -0.58
C VAL A 6 -2.73 14.16 -0.30
N CYS A 7 -2.18 13.92 0.88
CA CYS A 7 -1.88 12.56 1.33
C CYS A 7 -3.16 11.74 1.45
N SER A 8 -3.28 10.59 0.78
CA SER A 8 -4.45 9.71 0.95
C SER A 8 -4.59 9.10 2.35
N ARG A 9 -3.60 9.26 3.23
CA ARG A 9 -3.60 8.69 4.58
C ARG A 9 -3.90 9.72 5.67
N CYS A 10 -3.17 10.84 5.69
CA CYS A 10 -3.31 11.86 6.72
C CYS A 10 -4.01 13.13 6.23
N GLU A 11 -4.42 13.17 4.96
CA GLU A 11 -5.10 14.31 4.33
C GLU A 11 -4.32 15.63 4.37
N GLU A 12 -3.04 15.57 4.76
CA GLU A 12 -2.14 16.71 4.79
C GLU A 12 -1.62 17.05 3.38
N GLU A 13 -1.37 18.35 3.15
CA GLU A 13 -0.79 18.84 1.89
C GLU A 13 0.70 18.51 1.81
N ILE A 14 1.11 17.80 0.75
CA ILE A 14 2.51 17.39 0.55
C ILE A 14 3.10 18.08 -0.70
N PRO A 15 4.39 18.50 -0.66
CA PRO A 15 5.11 18.96 -1.85
C PRO A 15 5.25 17.84 -2.90
N ARG A 16 5.11 18.17 -4.19
CA ARG A 16 5.22 17.24 -5.37
C ARG A 16 6.52 16.43 -5.42
N ASP A 17 7.52 16.88 -4.71
CA ASP A 17 8.92 16.48 -4.76
C ASP A 17 9.28 15.44 -3.67
N VAL A 18 8.34 15.09 -2.80
CA VAL A 18 8.57 14.09 -1.74
C VAL A 18 8.00 12.73 -2.15
N TYR A 19 8.81 11.67 -2.08
CA TYR A 19 8.37 10.30 -2.40
C TYR A 19 7.62 9.62 -1.25
N GLU A 20 7.75 10.18 -0.05
CA GLU A 20 7.22 9.68 1.19
C GLU A 20 6.56 10.85 1.92
N CYS A 21 5.36 10.68 2.46
CA CYS A 21 4.71 11.75 3.20
C CYS A 21 5.56 12.11 4.43
N PRO A 22 6.03 13.35 4.60
CA PRO A 22 6.87 13.73 5.74
C PRO A 22 6.10 13.72 7.07
N HIS A 23 4.77 13.78 7.03
CA HIS A 23 3.91 13.80 8.22
C HIS A 23 3.57 12.40 8.72
N CYS A 24 3.33 11.46 7.81
CA CYS A 24 2.86 10.14 8.17
C CYS A 24 3.69 9.01 7.59
N GLY A 25 4.84 9.28 6.98
CA GLY A 25 5.76 8.32 6.34
C GLY A 25 5.18 7.52 5.17
N TYR A 26 3.95 7.81 4.73
CA TYR A 26 3.28 6.95 3.76
C TYR A 26 3.97 7.05 2.41
N ASN A 27 4.46 5.91 1.90
CA ASN A 27 5.14 5.82 0.62
C ASN A 27 4.37 4.87 -0.32
N PRO A 28 3.55 5.42 -1.25
CA PRO A 28 2.81 4.62 -2.22
C PRO A 28 3.73 3.97 -3.28
N LYS A 29 5.00 4.40 -3.39
CA LYS A 29 6.02 3.72 -4.21
C LYS A 29 6.80 2.65 -3.45
N SER A 30 6.51 2.42 -2.18
CA SER A 30 7.17 1.36 -1.41
C SER A 30 6.96 0.00 -2.07
N ILE A 31 8.03 -0.79 -2.07
CA ILE A 31 8.04 -2.14 -2.67
C ILE A 31 6.98 -3.03 -2.01
N VAL A 32 6.74 -2.84 -0.70
CA VAL A 32 5.75 -3.58 0.09
C VAL A 32 4.32 -3.33 -0.39
N TRP A 33 3.95 -2.07 -0.65
CA TRP A 33 2.60 -1.74 -1.15
C TRP A 33 2.39 -2.29 -2.57
N ARG A 34 3.40 -2.18 -3.44
CA ARG A 34 3.36 -2.74 -4.81
C ARG A 34 3.23 -4.27 -4.81
N ILE A 35 4.03 -4.96 -4.00
CA ILE A 35 3.97 -6.42 -3.86
C ILE A 35 2.63 -6.83 -3.24
N GLY A 36 2.14 -6.06 -2.26
CA GLY A 36 0.84 -6.31 -1.64
C GLY A 36 -0.31 -6.25 -2.63
N ILE A 37 -0.36 -5.23 -3.48
CA ILE A 37 -1.37 -5.14 -4.56
C ILE A 37 -1.23 -6.26 -5.57
N GLY A 38 0.01 -6.58 -5.97
CA GLY A 38 0.26 -7.71 -6.86
C GLY A 38 -0.28 -9.02 -6.26
N ALA A 39 0.01 -9.28 -4.99
CA ALA A 39 -0.47 -10.45 -4.28
C ALA A 39 -2.00 -10.48 -4.16
N LEU A 40 -2.67 -9.33 -3.99
CA LEU A 40 -4.13 -9.26 -4.00
C LEU A 40 -4.71 -9.61 -5.37
N VAL A 41 -4.22 -8.98 -6.44
CA VAL A 41 -4.76 -9.17 -7.80
C VAL A 41 -4.51 -10.61 -8.28
N PHE A 42 -3.27 -11.09 -8.19
CA PHE A 42 -2.92 -12.45 -8.61
C PHE A 42 -3.48 -13.50 -7.66
N GLY A 43 -3.44 -13.27 -6.35
CA GLY A 43 -4.01 -14.18 -5.35
C GLY A 43 -5.50 -14.39 -5.55
N THR A 44 -6.25 -13.32 -5.83
CA THR A 44 -7.69 -13.43 -6.13
C THR A 44 -7.93 -14.26 -7.38
N GLY A 45 -7.15 -14.05 -8.45
CA GLY A 45 -7.24 -14.87 -9.66
C GLY A 45 -6.89 -16.35 -9.43
N ILE A 46 -5.84 -16.63 -8.68
CA ILE A 46 -5.39 -17.99 -8.36
C ILE A 46 -6.41 -18.71 -7.48
N ALA A 47 -7.16 -17.99 -6.63
CA ALA A 47 -8.16 -18.59 -5.74
C ALA A 47 -9.27 -19.33 -6.49
N PHE A 48 -9.56 -18.94 -7.75
CA PHE A 48 -10.53 -19.63 -8.60
C PHE A 48 -10.02 -20.95 -9.17
N ILE A 49 -8.70 -21.15 -9.25
CA ILE A 49 -8.06 -22.37 -9.78
C ILE A 49 -7.66 -23.30 -8.63
N SER A 50 -7.01 -22.73 -7.62
CA SER A 50 -6.48 -23.43 -6.46
C SER A 50 -6.78 -22.62 -5.20
N PRO A 51 -7.97 -22.84 -4.60
CA PRO A 51 -8.44 -22.05 -3.45
C PRO A 51 -7.43 -21.87 -2.31
N PRO A 52 -6.72 -22.90 -1.82
CA PRO A 52 -5.79 -22.72 -0.70
C PRO A 52 -4.59 -21.81 -1.06
N ILE A 53 -4.07 -21.90 -2.30
CA ILE A 53 -2.91 -21.11 -2.73
C ILE A 53 -3.32 -19.67 -2.98
N GLY A 54 -4.47 -19.46 -3.63
CA GLY A 54 -4.98 -18.13 -3.91
C GLY A 54 -5.37 -17.36 -2.65
N LEU A 55 -6.08 -18.00 -1.71
CA LEU A 55 -6.43 -17.40 -0.43
C LEU A 55 -5.20 -17.00 0.38
N PHE A 56 -4.13 -17.80 0.34
CA PHE A 56 -2.86 -17.44 0.96
C PHE A 56 -2.24 -16.19 0.31
N GLY A 57 -2.25 -16.11 -1.03
CA GLY A 57 -1.79 -14.92 -1.74
C GLY A 57 -2.58 -13.66 -1.40
N VAL A 58 -3.92 -13.77 -1.33
CA VAL A 58 -4.79 -12.67 -0.90
C VAL A 58 -4.47 -12.26 0.54
N PHE A 59 -4.34 -13.22 1.45
CA PHE A 59 -4.03 -12.94 2.86
C PHE A 59 -2.70 -12.20 3.03
N VAL A 60 -1.64 -12.67 2.35
CA VAL A 60 -0.34 -11.99 2.33
C VAL A 60 -0.46 -10.59 1.71
N GLY A 61 -1.25 -10.43 0.64
CA GLY A 61 -1.53 -9.13 0.05
C GLY A 61 -2.21 -8.15 1.01
N ILE A 62 -3.23 -8.61 1.75
CA ILE A 62 -3.91 -7.81 2.78
C ILE A 62 -2.92 -7.40 3.88
N LEU A 63 -2.10 -8.33 4.38
CA LEU A 63 -1.11 -8.03 5.42
C LEU A 63 -0.01 -7.09 4.94
N ALA A 64 0.45 -7.21 3.69
CA ALA A 64 1.45 -6.32 3.13
C ALA A 64 0.88 -4.91 2.95
N VAL A 65 -0.34 -4.79 2.42
CA VAL A 65 -1.03 -3.51 2.25
C VAL A 65 -1.36 -2.90 3.62
N GLY A 66 -2.09 -3.61 4.47
CA GLY A 66 -2.45 -3.15 5.83
C GLY A 66 -1.23 -2.89 6.70
N GLY A 67 -0.22 -3.74 6.64
CA GLY A 67 1.06 -3.57 7.32
C GLY A 67 1.80 -2.33 6.83
N SER A 68 1.78 -2.03 5.53
CA SER A 68 2.34 -0.77 5.02
C SER A 68 1.57 0.48 5.49
N TYR A 69 0.31 0.34 5.90
CA TYR A 69 -0.44 1.42 6.54
C TYR A 69 -0.15 1.54 8.05
N LEU A 70 0.09 0.41 8.75
CA LEU A 70 0.32 0.38 10.20
C LEU A 70 1.79 0.57 10.61
N ALA A 71 2.73 0.01 9.85
CA ALA A 71 4.16 0.06 10.14
C ALA A 71 4.77 1.43 9.85
N THR A 72 4.05 2.28 9.14
CA THR A 72 4.48 3.63 8.89
C THR A 72 4.03 4.51 10.07
N PRO A 73 4.95 5.05 10.87
CA PRO A 73 4.61 5.76 12.10
C PRO A 73 3.74 6.98 11.79
N ALA A 74 2.60 7.08 12.48
CA ALA A 74 1.94 8.35 12.73
C ALA A 74 2.69 8.96 13.92
N SER A 75 3.77 9.69 13.64
CA SER A 75 4.51 10.43 14.65
C SER A 75 4.17 11.90 14.56
#